data_AF-A0A8K0TY86-F1
#
_entry.id   AF-A0A8K0TY86-F1
#
_cell.length_a   1.000
_cell.length_b   1.000
_cell.length_c   1.000
_cell.angle_alpha   90.00
_cell.angle_beta   90.00
_cell.angle_gamma   90.00
#
_symmetry.space_group_name_H-M   'P 1'
#
loop_
_entity.id
_entity.type
_entity.pdbx_description
1 polymer ?
#
loop_
_entity_poly.entity_id
_entity_poly.type
_entity_poly.pdbx_seq_one_letter_code
_entity_poly.pdbx_strand_id
1 'polypeptide(L)'
;MAPSISDISLFNDILCKVQRERDHCRSVAAQLRDKNDQLLKSIEHLMAQLSNEKSGADGQCYSEEEIGHVQNELSSPECHTTAIEEGQTSPGSEPGDRGQDDAPCDGGASTYTKGSPTYPFYRSKAPKDLLVLSPERIYQCLATATRVPSFSPSQVALVSRQFLIYRGLESSGGVFRLQMTDSSGCVTVRRLLLGSESLYFPIQYGSPGLLLSAHQEPLQGSAIWSCFAPMPQVASNTVLYVGDYRLRLGDTMSVEEYASQRTEAKRKVVRLMFPTKIYPAQKTKGKKARGQVDTVQQERKKYKDALVTGQEKIGIMVMEFVSYDAHFAEAIQTLSDGWKRSHRKYGRRSAMEDESDS
;
A
#
# COMPACT_ATOMS: atom_id res chain seq x y z
N MET A 1 40.63 -9.26 -28.38
CA MET A 1 41.55 -8.73 -27.35
C MET A 1 41.44 -9.62 -26.14
N ALA A 2 42.54 -10.21 -25.68
CA ALA A 2 42.53 -11.01 -24.46
C ALA A 2 42.42 -10.07 -23.24
N PRO A 3 41.65 -10.41 -22.20
CA PRO A 3 41.57 -9.61 -20.97
C PRO A 3 42.97 -9.46 -20.37
N SER A 4 43.25 -8.26 -19.84
CA SER A 4 44.55 -7.99 -19.22
C SER A 4 44.66 -8.80 -17.92
N ILE A 5 45.88 -9.19 -17.54
CA ILE A 5 46.13 -9.95 -16.29
C ILE A 5 45.57 -9.18 -15.07
N SER A 6 45.54 -7.85 -15.11
CA SER A 6 44.92 -6.99 -14.09
C SER A 6 43.41 -7.20 -13.96
N ASP A 7 42.69 -7.46 -15.05
CA ASP A 7 41.23 -7.66 -15.02
C ASP A 7 40.87 -8.98 -14.33
N ILE A 8 41.70 -10.01 -14.49
CA ILE A 8 41.53 -11.32 -13.87
C ILE A 8 41.76 -11.23 -12.36
N SER A 9 42.77 -10.46 -11.92
CA SER A 9 43.04 -10.25 -10.49
C SER A 9 41.88 -9.53 -9.80
N LEU A 10 41.39 -8.44 -10.39
CA LEU A 10 40.27 -7.68 -9.84
C LEU A 10 38.98 -8.53 -9.76
N PHE A 11 38.73 -9.33 -10.79
CA PHE A 11 37.58 -10.24 -10.80
C PHE A 11 37.66 -11.29 -9.68
N ASN A 12 38.84 -11.88 -9.47
CA ASN A 12 39.05 -12.83 -8.37
C ASN A 12 38.86 -12.18 -6.99
N ASP A 13 39.31 -10.94 -6.81
CA ASP A 13 39.10 -10.20 -5.55
C ASP A 13 37.62 -9.94 -5.27
N ILE A 14 36.84 -9.60 -6.31
CA ILE A 14 35.39 -9.42 -6.19
C ILE A 14 34.72 -10.74 -5.83
N LEU A 15 35.07 -11.85 -6.50
CA LEU A 15 34.54 -13.17 -6.17
C LEU A 15 34.85 -13.57 -4.72
N CYS A 16 36.06 -13.31 -4.24
CA CYS A 16 36.42 -13.56 -2.85
C CYS A 16 35.59 -12.72 -1.87
N LYS A 17 35.31 -11.44 -2.18
CA LYS A 17 34.45 -10.59 -1.34
C LYS A 17 33.01 -11.09 -1.30
N VAL A 18 32.43 -11.40 -2.46
CA VAL A 18 31.07 -11.95 -2.56
C VAL A 18 30.95 -13.28 -1.81
N GLN A 19 31.96 -14.14 -1.90
CA GLN A 19 32.00 -15.40 -1.16
C GLN A 19 32.00 -15.18 0.35
N ARG A 20 32.82 -14.25 0.85
CA ARG A 20 32.86 -13.90 2.29
C ARG A 20 31.54 -13.33 2.78
N GLU A 21 30.91 -12.43 2.01
CA GLU A 21 29.60 -11.87 2.36
C GLU A 21 28.51 -12.95 2.38
N ARG A 22 28.51 -13.85 1.38
CA ARG A 22 27.58 -14.98 1.35
C ARG A 22 27.74 -15.87 2.59
N ASP A 23 28.97 -16.20 2.96
CA ASP A 23 29.25 -17.08 4.08
C ASP A 23 28.92 -16.38 5.43
N HIS A 24 29.14 -15.06 5.52
CA HIS A 24 28.69 -14.24 6.64
C HIS A 24 27.15 -14.24 6.78
N CYS A 25 26.42 -13.98 5.68
CA CYS A 25 24.95 -14.02 5.67
C CYS A 25 24.41 -15.40 6.08
N ARG A 26 25.05 -16.50 5.64
CA ARG A 26 24.69 -17.86 6.06
C ARG A 26 24.90 -18.07 7.57
N SER A 27 26.01 -17.57 8.12
CA SER A 27 26.28 -17.64 9.56
C SER A 27 25.25 -16.86 10.37
N VAL A 28 24.91 -15.65 9.95
CA VAL A 28 23.89 -14.82 10.63
C VAL A 28 22.51 -15.49 10.57
N ALA A 29 22.15 -16.05 9.41
CA ALA A 29 20.89 -16.77 9.26
C ALA A 29 20.81 -18.01 10.17
N ALA A 30 21.90 -18.75 10.35
CA ALA A 30 21.96 -19.87 11.29
C ALA A 30 21.76 -19.41 12.73
N GLN A 31 22.46 -18.35 13.15
CA GLN A 31 22.31 -17.78 14.51
C GLN A 31 20.88 -17.28 14.78
N LEU A 32 20.21 -16.68 13.80
CA LEU A 32 18.83 -16.23 13.94
C LEU A 32 17.85 -17.41 14.07
N ARG A 33 18.10 -18.54 13.40
CA ARG A 33 17.31 -19.76 13.58
C ARG A 33 17.48 -20.34 14.98
N ASP A 34 18.72 -20.44 15.47
CA ASP A 34 19.00 -20.93 16.82
C ASP A 34 18.32 -20.06 17.89
N LYS A 35 18.34 -18.73 17.72
CA LYS A 35 17.63 -17.80 18.62
C LYS A 35 16.12 -17.95 18.56
N ASN A 36 15.55 -18.12 17.36
CA ASN A 36 14.11 -18.37 17.23
C ASN A 36 13.70 -19.69 17.89
N ASP A 37 14.49 -20.76 17.75
CA ASP A 37 14.23 -22.04 18.39
C ASP A 37 14.32 -21.94 19.93
N GLN A 38 15.25 -21.14 20.45
CA GLN A 38 15.32 -20.83 21.88
C GLN A 38 14.10 -20.07 22.37
N LEU A 39 13.65 -19.04 21.65
CA LEU A 39 12.46 -18.27 22.00
C LEU A 39 11.19 -19.13 21.98
N LEU A 40 11.05 -20.02 21.00
CA LEU A 40 9.92 -20.94 20.93
C LEU A 40 9.87 -21.88 22.14
N LYS A 41 11.02 -22.45 22.54
CA LYS A 41 11.12 -23.25 23.77
C LYS A 41 10.77 -22.46 25.03
N SER A 42 11.17 -21.19 25.11
CA SER A 42 10.79 -20.31 26.23
C SER A 42 9.29 -20.04 26.26
N ILE A 43 8.66 -19.82 25.10
CA ILE A 43 7.20 -19.63 25.00
C ILE A 43 6.47 -20.90 25.44
N GLU A 44 6.90 -22.08 24.98
CA GLU A 44 6.32 -23.36 25.39
C GLU A 44 6.42 -23.57 26.91
N HIS A 45 7.58 -23.24 27.50
CA HIS A 45 7.79 -23.32 28.94
C HIS A 45 6.85 -22.38 29.73
N LEU A 46 6.73 -21.12 29.30
CA LEU A 46 5.83 -20.14 29.92
C LEU A 46 4.36 -20.55 29.79
N MET A 47 3.95 -21.09 28.64
CA MET A 47 2.59 -21.61 28.47
C MET A 47 2.31 -22.79 29.41
N ALA A 48 3.28 -23.69 29.61
CA ALA A 48 3.15 -24.80 30.55
C ALA A 48 3.03 -24.30 32.01
N GLN A 49 3.81 -23.29 32.39
CA GLN A 49 3.70 -22.65 33.71
C GLN A 49 2.32 -22.03 33.93
N LEU A 50 1.82 -21.23 32.98
CA LEU A 50 0.49 -20.62 33.07
C LEU A 50 -0.63 -21.66 33.12
N SER A 51 -0.47 -22.80 32.43
CA SER A 51 -1.45 -23.89 32.48
C SER A 51 -1.47 -24.58 33.85
N ASN A 52 -0.32 -24.73 34.50
CA ASN A 52 -0.21 -25.33 35.85
C ASN A 52 -0.71 -24.38 36.95
N GLU A 53 -0.49 -23.07 36.79
CA GLU A 53 -1.03 -22.07 37.71
C GLU A 53 -2.56 -22.00 37.63
N LYS A 54 -3.14 -22.14 36.43
CA LYS A 54 -4.60 -22.19 36.23
C LYS A 54 -5.26 -23.46 36.80
N SER A 55 -4.56 -24.58 36.87
CA SER A 55 -5.09 -25.82 37.46
C SER A 55 -4.92 -25.88 38.98
N GLY A 56 -4.07 -25.04 39.57
CA GLY A 56 -3.90 -24.90 41.02
C GLY A 56 -4.80 -23.86 41.68
N ALA A 57 -5.42 -22.96 40.90
CA ALA A 57 -6.36 -21.96 41.37
C ALA A 57 -7.81 -22.48 41.25
N ASP A 58 -8.23 -23.32 42.20
CA ASP A 58 -9.64 -23.60 42.43
C ASP A 58 -10.40 -22.29 42.71
N GLY A 59 -11.19 -21.82 41.73
CA GLY A 59 -12.47 -21.17 41.99
C GLY A 59 -12.50 -19.68 42.38
N GLN A 60 -11.68 -18.80 41.78
CA GLN A 60 -11.98 -17.36 41.78
C GLN A 60 -11.97 -16.79 40.36
N CYS A 61 -13.16 -16.53 39.82
CA CYS A 61 -13.38 -15.76 38.60
C CYS A 61 -12.86 -14.33 38.78
N TYR A 62 -11.74 -13.99 38.15
CA TYR A 62 -11.35 -12.60 37.97
C TYR A 62 -12.23 -11.98 36.87
N SER A 63 -12.92 -10.90 37.21
CA SER A 63 -13.75 -10.11 36.32
C SER A 63 -12.91 -9.42 35.23
N GLU A 64 -13.47 -9.26 34.03
CA GLU A 64 -12.84 -8.74 32.80
C GLU A 64 -12.22 -7.32 32.88
N GLU A 65 -12.28 -6.63 34.03
CA GLU A 65 -11.84 -5.25 34.18
C GLU A 65 -10.33 -5.07 34.39
N GLU A 66 -9.57 -6.10 34.80
CA GLU A 66 -8.15 -5.95 35.14
C GLU A 66 -7.17 -6.12 33.96
N ILE A 67 -7.62 -6.62 32.80
CA ILE A 67 -6.74 -6.84 31.63
C ILE A 67 -6.44 -5.54 30.85
N GLY A 68 -7.21 -4.47 31.09
CA GLY A 68 -7.10 -3.20 30.35
C GLY A 68 -5.87 -2.34 30.67
N HIS A 69 -5.15 -2.61 31.76
CA HIS A 69 -4.16 -1.66 32.28
C HIS A 69 -2.71 -1.85 31.81
N VAL A 70 -2.36 -2.97 31.16
CA VAL A 70 -0.95 -3.29 30.86
C VAL A 70 -0.49 -2.81 29.46
N GLN A 71 -1.40 -2.35 28.58
CA GLN A 71 -1.03 -1.93 27.22
C GLN A 71 -0.58 -0.47 27.06
N ASN A 72 -0.58 0.34 28.14
CA ASN A 72 -0.31 1.78 28.05
C ASN A 72 1.13 2.21 28.37
N GLU A 73 2.03 1.32 28.81
CA GLU A 73 3.35 1.75 29.32
C GLU A 73 4.55 1.56 28.37
N LEU A 74 4.37 1.07 27.15
CA LEU A 74 5.47 1.00 26.16
C LEU A 74 5.43 2.18 25.21
N SER A 75 5.78 3.31 25.81
CA SER A 75 6.11 4.59 25.18
C SER A 75 7.42 4.55 24.38
N SER A 76 7.42 5.34 23.31
CA SER A 76 8.44 6.31 22.84
C SER A 76 9.94 6.02 22.96
N PRO A 77 10.70 6.43 21.93
CA PRO A 77 11.70 7.46 22.22
C PRO A 77 11.72 8.62 21.21
N GLU A 78 11.83 9.82 21.77
CA GLU A 78 12.18 11.07 21.08
C GLU A 78 13.64 11.04 20.61
N CYS A 79 13.90 11.55 19.40
CA CYS A 79 15.24 11.90 18.96
C CYS A 79 15.23 13.32 18.38
N HIS A 80 15.91 14.22 19.08
CA HIS A 80 16.30 15.54 18.62
C HIS A 80 17.20 15.45 17.38
N THR A 81 16.97 16.30 16.38
CA THR A 81 18.04 16.70 15.46
C THR A 81 17.85 18.16 15.05
N THR A 82 18.96 18.88 15.14
CA THR A 82 19.20 20.32 15.03
C THR A 82 18.96 20.88 13.64
N ALA A 83 18.43 22.11 13.61
CA ALA A 83 18.29 22.96 12.44
C ALA A 83 19.65 23.41 11.88
N ILE A 84 19.74 23.53 10.55
CA ILE A 84 20.76 24.30 9.85
C ILE A 84 20.00 25.33 9.00
N GLU A 85 20.28 26.60 9.25
CA GLU A 85 19.80 27.75 8.50
C GLU A 85 20.65 28.04 7.25
N GLU A 86 20.06 28.89 6.40
CA GLU A 86 20.66 29.78 5.40
C GLU A 86 20.69 29.34 3.93
N GLY A 87 20.22 30.25 3.07
CA GLY A 87 20.35 30.17 1.62
C GLY A 87 19.28 30.88 0.80
N GLN A 88 18.94 32.14 1.12
CA GLN A 88 18.14 33.01 0.25
C GLN A 88 18.92 33.45 -0.99
N THR A 89 18.35 33.29 -2.19
CA THR A 89 18.46 34.27 -3.30
C THR A 89 17.33 34.06 -4.32
N SER A 90 16.50 35.08 -4.52
CA SER A 90 15.74 35.41 -5.74
C SER A 90 16.29 36.73 -6.27
N PRO A 91 16.27 37.04 -7.58
CA PRO A 91 15.05 37.48 -8.31
C PRO A 91 14.98 36.85 -9.74
N GLY A 92 13.90 36.80 -10.50
CA GLY A 92 12.75 37.68 -10.69
C GLY A 92 12.69 38.02 -12.18
N SER A 93 11.55 37.75 -12.86
CA SER A 93 11.12 38.39 -14.13
C SER A 93 9.80 37.76 -14.64
N GLU A 94 8.74 38.56 -14.66
CA GLU A 94 7.55 38.48 -15.54
C GLU A 94 7.59 39.70 -16.49
N PRO A 95 6.66 39.91 -17.46
CA PRO A 95 5.65 39.03 -18.07
C PRO A 95 5.68 39.06 -19.62
N GLY A 96 4.92 38.18 -20.27
CA GLY A 96 4.68 38.23 -21.73
C GLY A 96 3.26 37.78 -22.09
N ASP A 97 2.58 38.68 -22.80
CA ASP A 97 1.13 38.78 -23.03
C ASP A 97 0.64 38.06 -24.32
N ARG A 98 -0.67 37.77 -24.35
CA ARG A 98 -1.59 37.47 -25.49
C ARG A 98 -1.51 36.16 -26.29
N GLY A 99 -2.70 35.56 -26.44
CA GLY A 99 -3.06 34.67 -27.54
C GLY A 99 -4.30 33.80 -27.29
N GLN A 100 -5.50 34.38 -27.40
CA GLN A 100 -6.75 33.65 -27.64
C GLN A 100 -6.69 33.01 -29.04
N ASP A 101 -7.12 31.76 -29.17
CA ASP A 101 -7.87 31.27 -30.34
C ASP A 101 -8.55 29.92 -30.02
N ASP A 102 -9.85 29.87 -30.26
CA ASP A 102 -10.76 28.73 -30.08
C ASP A 102 -10.60 27.70 -31.23
N ALA A 103 -10.33 26.44 -30.91
CA ALA A 103 -10.57 25.31 -31.83
C ALA A 103 -10.53 23.94 -31.08
N PRO A 104 -11.04 22.85 -31.69
CA PRO A 104 -12.05 21.96 -31.12
C PRO A 104 -11.48 20.82 -30.25
N CYS A 105 -12.36 20.27 -29.42
CA CYS A 105 -12.14 19.08 -28.58
C CYS A 105 -11.81 17.84 -29.41
N ASP A 106 -10.57 17.70 -29.84
CA ASP A 106 -10.05 16.47 -30.46
C ASP A 106 -9.23 15.68 -29.44
N GLY A 107 -9.40 14.36 -29.44
CA GLY A 107 -8.85 13.45 -28.44
C GLY A 107 -7.32 13.43 -28.45
N GLY A 108 -6.71 14.27 -27.61
CA GLY A 108 -5.26 14.44 -27.51
C GLY A 108 -4.52 13.11 -27.36
N ALA A 109 -3.74 12.75 -28.37
CA ALA A 109 -2.70 11.74 -28.28
C ALA A 109 -1.74 12.11 -27.14
N SER A 110 -1.38 11.14 -26.32
CA SER A 110 -0.47 11.29 -25.18
C SER A 110 0.85 11.95 -25.62
N THR A 111 1.07 13.21 -25.23
CA THR A 111 2.29 14.00 -25.52
C THR A 111 3.53 13.53 -24.75
N TYR A 112 3.40 12.53 -23.87
CA TYR A 112 4.50 11.99 -23.09
C TYR A 112 5.15 10.80 -23.80
N THR A 113 6.43 10.96 -24.15
CA THR A 113 7.26 9.90 -24.74
C THR A 113 7.57 8.80 -23.71
N LYS A 114 7.92 7.58 -24.17
CA LYS A 114 8.38 6.46 -23.32
C LYS A 114 9.51 6.82 -22.34
N GLY A 115 10.23 7.92 -22.59
CA GLY A 115 11.29 8.44 -21.72
C GLY A 115 10.83 9.44 -20.65
N SER A 116 9.56 9.86 -20.65
CA SER A 116 9.06 10.82 -19.64
C SER A 116 8.95 10.14 -18.27
N PRO A 117 9.37 10.80 -17.17
CA PRO A 117 9.15 10.29 -15.81
C PRO A 117 7.66 10.14 -15.47
N THR A 118 6.76 10.79 -16.20
CA THR A 118 5.30 10.66 -16.06
C THR A 118 4.70 9.53 -16.89
N TYR A 119 5.47 8.91 -17.80
CA TYR A 119 5.02 7.87 -18.71
C TYR A 119 4.39 6.64 -18.04
N PRO A 120 4.91 6.09 -16.91
CA PRO A 120 4.27 4.94 -16.28
C PRO A 120 2.96 5.26 -15.56
N PHE A 121 2.56 6.53 -15.44
CA PHE A 121 1.40 6.95 -14.65
C PHE A 121 0.20 7.42 -15.48
N TYR A 122 0.38 7.61 -16.80
CA TYR A 122 -0.66 8.25 -17.59
C TYR A 122 -1.75 7.28 -18.03
N ARG A 123 -2.93 7.39 -17.41
CA ARG A 123 -4.19 6.90 -17.97
C ARG A 123 -4.66 7.90 -19.01
N SER A 124 -5.30 7.43 -20.09
CA SER A 124 -5.79 8.27 -21.21
C SER A 124 -6.71 9.42 -20.79
N LYS A 125 -7.27 9.40 -19.58
CA LYS A 125 -7.93 10.53 -18.92
C LYS A 125 -7.59 10.53 -17.43
N ALA A 126 -7.03 11.62 -16.91
CA ALA A 126 -6.90 11.82 -15.47
C ALA A 126 -8.30 11.81 -14.85
N PRO A 127 -8.56 10.99 -13.81
CA PRO A 127 -9.86 10.98 -13.14
C PRO A 127 -10.15 12.38 -12.58
N LYS A 128 -11.35 12.91 -12.87
CA LYS A 128 -11.74 14.27 -12.46
C LYS A 128 -11.75 14.46 -10.93
N ASP A 129 -11.70 13.37 -10.18
CA ASP A 129 -11.91 13.29 -8.74
C ASP A 129 -10.67 12.83 -7.96
N LEU A 130 -9.47 12.80 -8.55
CA LEU A 130 -8.22 12.49 -7.85
C LEU A 130 -7.32 13.72 -7.71
N LEU A 131 -6.49 13.72 -6.67
CA LEU A 131 -5.43 14.72 -6.50
C LEU A 131 -4.36 14.55 -7.58
N VAL A 132 -3.82 15.68 -8.03
CA VAL A 132 -2.83 15.75 -9.10
C VAL A 132 -1.59 16.49 -8.61
N LEU A 133 -0.42 15.87 -8.78
CA LEU A 133 0.91 16.45 -8.60
C LEU A 133 1.42 17.04 -9.92
N SER A 134 2.25 18.08 -9.84
CA SER A 134 2.97 18.58 -11.02
C SER A 134 4.01 17.56 -11.52
N PRO A 135 4.37 17.57 -12.81
CA PRO A 135 5.43 16.70 -13.35
C PRO A 135 6.77 16.81 -12.61
N GLU A 136 7.16 18.03 -12.25
CA GLU A 136 8.39 18.33 -11.50
C GLU A 136 8.33 17.69 -10.12
N ARG A 137 7.16 17.79 -9.47
CA ARG A 137 6.94 17.21 -8.14
C ARG A 137 7.03 15.69 -8.17
N ILE A 138 6.44 15.07 -9.20
CA ILE A 138 6.55 13.63 -9.43
C ILE A 138 8.01 13.23 -9.63
N TYR A 139 8.76 13.96 -10.45
CA TYR A 139 10.17 13.68 -10.71
C TYR A 139 11.01 13.78 -9.43
N GLN A 140 10.84 14.84 -8.64
CA GLN A 140 11.55 15.04 -7.38
C GLN A 140 11.29 13.88 -6.41
N CYS A 141 10.02 13.49 -6.22
CA CYS A 141 9.68 12.38 -5.31
C CYS A 141 10.27 11.05 -5.79
N LEU A 142 10.31 10.82 -7.11
CA LEU A 142 10.82 9.58 -7.69
C LEU A 142 12.33 9.56 -7.87
N ALA A 143 13.02 10.69 -7.77
CA ALA A 143 14.48 10.77 -7.90
C ALA A 143 15.20 9.95 -6.81
N THR A 144 14.56 9.79 -5.64
CA THR A 144 15.09 8.98 -4.54
C THR A 144 14.75 7.49 -4.66
N ALA A 145 13.85 7.11 -5.57
CA ALA A 145 13.40 5.74 -5.71
C ALA A 145 14.48 4.89 -6.41
N THR A 146 14.88 3.78 -5.79
CA THR A 146 15.81 2.85 -6.42
C THR A 146 15.15 2.20 -7.62
N ARG A 147 15.73 2.38 -8.81
CA ARG A 147 15.27 1.70 -10.03
C ARG A 147 15.93 0.33 -10.12
N VAL A 148 15.15 -0.71 -9.85
CA VAL A 148 15.56 -2.08 -10.12
C VAL A 148 15.31 -2.38 -11.60
N PRO A 149 16.27 -2.97 -12.33
CA PRO A 149 16.03 -3.41 -13.71
C PRO A 149 14.77 -4.26 -13.79
N SER A 150 13.84 -3.87 -14.66
CA SER A 150 12.58 -4.60 -14.82
C SER A 150 12.87 -5.92 -15.55
N PHE A 151 12.64 -7.04 -14.88
CA PHE A 151 12.52 -8.33 -15.53
C PHE A 151 11.05 -8.58 -15.83
N SER A 152 10.73 -9.02 -17.06
CA SER A 152 9.40 -9.53 -17.34
C SER A 152 9.25 -10.85 -16.57
N PRO A 153 8.31 -10.96 -15.63
CA PRO A 153 8.13 -12.22 -14.91
C PRO A 153 7.64 -13.29 -15.89
N SER A 154 8.07 -14.53 -15.69
CA SER A 154 7.64 -15.69 -16.48
C SER A 154 6.17 -16.04 -16.26
N GLN A 155 5.62 -15.64 -15.11
CA GLN A 155 4.23 -15.83 -14.73
C GLN A 155 3.62 -14.51 -14.31
N VAL A 156 2.35 -14.31 -14.69
CA VAL A 156 1.60 -13.09 -14.44
C VAL A 156 0.29 -13.45 -13.76
N ALA A 157 0.04 -12.89 -12.58
CA ALA A 157 -1.22 -13.08 -11.87
C ALA A 157 -2.25 -12.00 -12.20
N LEU A 158 -3.35 -12.42 -12.85
CA LEU A 158 -4.53 -11.63 -13.17
C LEU A 158 -5.73 -12.12 -12.35
N VAL A 159 -6.08 -11.34 -11.33
CA VAL A 159 -7.12 -11.70 -10.36
C VAL A 159 -8.27 -10.71 -10.39
N SER A 160 -9.45 -11.16 -9.95
CA SER A 160 -10.59 -10.27 -9.79
C SER A 160 -10.38 -9.36 -8.58
N ARG A 161 -10.65 -8.06 -8.72
CA ARG A 161 -10.63 -7.11 -7.59
C ARG A 161 -11.64 -7.51 -6.52
N GLN A 162 -12.82 -8.00 -6.92
CA GLN A 162 -13.82 -8.49 -5.97
C GLN A 162 -13.32 -9.69 -5.16
N PHE A 163 -12.54 -10.59 -5.79
CA PHE A 163 -11.93 -11.71 -5.07
C PHE A 163 -10.96 -11.21 -3.99
N LEU A 164 -10.11 -10.23 -4.32
CA LEU A 164 -9.18 -9.63 -3.35
C LEU A 164 -9.92 -8.90 -2.22
N ILE A 165 -11.02 -8.21 -2.51
CA ILE A 165 -11.84 -7.56 -1.48
C ILE A 165 -12.54 -8.60 -0.59
N TYR A 166 -13.02 -9.69 -1.17
CA TYR A 166 -13.71 -10.75 -0.43
C TYR A 166 -12.76 -11.56 0.46
N ARG A 167 -11.54 -11.85 -0.02
CA ARG A 167 -10.52 -12.58 0.74
C ARG A 167 -9.64 -11.68 1.61
N GLY A 168 -9.57 -10.40 1.27
CA GLY A 168 -8.85 -9.40 2.03
C GLY A 168 -9.61 -9.06 3.30
N LEU A 169 -8.99 -9.32 4.44
CA LEU A 169 -9.46 -8.81 5.72
C LEU A 169 -9.00 -7.35 5.83
N GLU A 170 -9.95 -6.43 5.77
CA GLU A 170 -9.67 -5.01 5.99
C GLU A 170 -9.47 -4.78 7.50
N SER A 171 -8.21 -4.66 7.92
CA SER A 171 -7.87 -4.34 9.31
C SER A 171 -8.16 -2.88 9.66
N SER A 172 -8.08 -2.53 10.94
CA SER A 172 -8.10 -1.14 11.41
C SER A 172 -7.04 -0.32 10.66
N GLY A 173 -7.37 0.95 10.33
CA GLY A 173 -6.46 1.85 9.62
C GLY A 173 -6.38 1.68 8.10
N GLY A 174 -7.36 1.02 7.46
CA GLY A 174 -7.44 0.93 5.99
C GLY A 174 -6.42 -0.03 5.35
N VAL A 175 -5.76 -0.86 6.16
CA VAL A 175 -4.80 -1.87 5.69
C VAL A 175 -5.55 -3.14 5.28
N PHE A 176 -5.43 -3.53 4.00
CA PHE A 176 -5.93 -4.80 3.51
C PHE A 176 -4.91 -5.90 3.78
N ARG A 177 -5.34 -6.99 4.41
CA ARG A 177 -4.49 -8.17 4.67
C ARG A 177 -5.08 -9.39 3.99
N LEU A 178 -4.24 -10.16 3.32
CA LEU A 178 -4.62 -11.42 2.71
C LEU A 178 -3.94 -12.55 3.47
N GLN A 179 -4.74 -13.47 3.97
CA GLN A 179 -4.26 -14.72 4.53
C GLN A 179 -4.31 -15.79 3.45
N MET A 180 -3.19 -16.49 3.25
CA MET A 180 -3.12 -17.65 2.38
C MET A 180 -2.57 -18.82 3.16
N THR A 181 -3.17 -19.98 2.95
CA THR A 181 -2.67 -21.24 3.47
C THR A 181 -1.98 -21.96 2.32
N ASP A 182 -0.72 -22.32 2.49
CA ASP A 182 0.00 -23.11 1.50
C ASP A 182 -0.40 -24.60 1.57
N SER A 183 0.18 -25.42 0.70
CA SER A 183 -0.07 -26.87 0.67
C SER A 183 0.41 -27.61 1.93
N SER A 184 1.28 -27.01 2.74
CA SER A 184 1.75 -27.55 4.01
C SER A 184 0.86 -27.19 5.20
N GLY A 185 -0.16 -26.34 4.99
CA GLY A 185 -1.02 -25.81 6.04
C GLY A 185 -0.47 -24.56 6.72
N CYS A 186 0.69 -24.03 6.30
CA CYS A 186 1.26 -22.82 6.85
C CYS A 186 0.47 -21.60 6.38
N VAL A 187 0.11 -20.72 7.31
CA VAL A 187 -0.64 -19.48 7.01
C VAL A 187 0.35 -18.33 6.84
N THR A 188 0.37 -17.76 5.63
CA THR A 188 1.09 -16.52 5.33
C THR A 188 0.14 -15.35 5.27
N VAL A 189 0.52 -14.23 5.88
CA VAL A 189 -0.28 -12.99 5.88
C VAL A 189 0.46 -11.91 5.09
N ARG A 190 -0.13 -11.47 3.99
CA ARG A 190 0.41 -10.41 3.13
C ARG A 190 -0.39 -9.13 3.26
N ARG A 191 0.29 -7.98 3.25
CA ARG A 191 -0.36 -6.67 3.15
C ARG A 191 -0.61 -6.35 1.69
N LEU A 192 -1.84 -5.95 1.37
CA LEU A 192 -2.28 -5.67 0.01
C LEU A 192 -2.45 -4.18 -0.22
N LEU A 193 -2.06 -3.72 -1.40
CA LEU A 193 -2.33 -2.37 -1.86
C LEU A 193 -3.01 -2.42 -3.24
N LEU A 194 -4.19 -1.81 -3.35
CA LEU A 194 -5.00 -1.82 -4.57
C LEU A 194 -4.91 -0.47 -5.29
N GLY A 195 -4.35 -0.45 -6.50
CA GLY A 195 -4.07 0.75 -7.27
C GLY A 195 -5.27 1.46 -7.92
N SER A 196 -6.50 1.04 -7.58
CA SER A 196 -7.70 1.70 -8.11
C SER A 196 -7.88 3.14 -7.61
N GLU A 197 -7.19 3.52 -6.54
CA GLU A 197 -7.42 4.77 -5.80
C GLU A 197 -6.30 5.80 -5.97
N SER A 198 -5.21 5.46 -6.66
CA SER A 198 -4.10 6.38 -6.97
C SER A 198 -3.91 6.53 -8.47
N LEU A 199 -3.72 7.77 -8.92
CA LEU A 199 -3.36 8.09 -10.31
C LEU A 199 -1.95 7.59 -10.64
N TYR A 200 -1.04 7.66 -9.67
CA TYR A 200 0.39 7.42 -9.83
C TYR A 200 0.83 6.01 -9.41
N PHE A 201 -0.13 5.08 -9.36
CA PHE A 201 0.15 3.70 -8.98
C PHE A 201 1.01 3.00 -10.06
N PRO A 202 1.95 2.11 -9.70
CA PRO A 202 2.72 1.36 -10.68
C PRO A 202 1.81 0.45 -11.51
N ILE A 203 1.88 0.55 -12.84
CA ILE A 203 1.11 -0.28 -13.78
C ILE A 203 2.00 -1.30 -14.52
N GLN A 204 3.31 -1.26 -14.29
CA GLN A 204 4.29 -2.19 -14.86
C GLN A 204 5.10 -2.83 -13.74
N TYR A 205 5.62 -4.03 -13.98
CA TYR A 205 6.52 -4.69 -13.03
C TYR A 205 7.82 -3.90 -12.88
N GLY A 206 8.28 -3.73 -11.65
CA GLY A 206 9.52 -3.00 -11.38
C GLY A 206 9.42 -1.48 -11.51
N SER A 207 8.33 -0.95 -12.08
CA SER A 207 8.18 0.50 -12.20
C SER A 207 7.93 1.11 -10.82
N PRO A 208 8.61 2.20 -10.44
CA PRO A 208 8.29 2.90 -9.21
C PRO A 208 6.91 3.57 -9.34
N GLY A 209 6.33 3.96 -8.22
CA GLY A 209 5.09 4.73 -8.22
C GLY A 209 4.93 5.65 -7.03
N LEU A 210 3.82 6.36 -6.99
CA LEU A 210 3.47 7.25 -5.89
C LEU A 210 2.07 6.93 -5.36
N LEU A 211 1.91 7.08 -4.05
CA LEU A 211 0.65 6.97 -3.35
C LEU A 211 0.44 8.23 -2.51
N LEU A 212 -0.68 8.90 -2.70
CA LEU A 212 -1.08 10.01 -1.86
C LEU A 212 -1.87 9.46 -0.67
N SER A 213 -1.37 9.69 0.54
CA SER A 213 -2.02 9.23 1.77
C SER A 213 -2.05 10.32 2.82
N ALA A 214 -3.20 10.50 3.47
CA ALA A 214 -3.29 11.33 4.67
C ALA A 214 -3.11 10.50 5.95
N HIS A 215 -3.14 9.16 5.84
CA HIS A 215 -2.76 8.23 6.90
C HIS A 215 -1.29 7.89 6.75
N GLN A 216 -0.43 8.62 7.45
CA GLN A 216 1.02 8.43 7.37
C GLN A 216 1.46 7.20 8.17
N GLU A 217 0.97 7.05 9.41
CA GLU A 217 1.41 6.02 10.36
C GLU A 217 1.20 4.56 9.89
N PRO A 218 0.03 4.12 9.37
CA PRO A 218 -0.15 2.70 9.01
C PRO A 218 0.62 2.28 7.76
N LEU A 219 1.11 3.25 6.98
CA LEU A 219 1.86 3.03 5.75
C LEU A 219 3.37 3.23 5.94
N GLN A 220 3.79 3.93 7.00
CA GLN A 220 5.19 4.10 7.34
C GLN A 220 5.73 2.84 8.04
N GLY A 221 6.76 2.24 7.46
CA GLY A 221 7.49 1.13 8.04
C GLY A 221 8.27 0.33 7.01
N SER A 222 9.17 -0.54 7.46
CA SER A 222 9.95 -1.47 6.62
C SER A 222 9.09 -2.56 5.94
N ALA A 223 7.76 -2.49 6.10
CA ALA A 223 6.84 -3.48 5.60
C ALA A 223 6.77 -3.49 4.07
N ILE A 224 6.65 -4.70 3.54
CA ILE A 224 6.51 -4.97 2.12
C ILE A 224 5.02 -5.14 1.80
N TRP A 225 4.58 -4.49 0.74
CA TRP A 225 3.21 -4.45 0.25
C TRP A 225 3.08 -5.14 -1.09
N SER A 226 2.22 -6.14 -1.18
CA SER A 226 1.86 -6.77 -2.45
C SER A 226 0.87 -5.89 -3.21
N CYS A 227 1.31 -5.34 -4.33
CA CYS A 227 0.59 -4.31 -5.06
C CYS A 227 -0.17 -4.88 -6.26
N PHE A 228 -1.42 -4.45 -6.42
CA PHE A 228 -2.30 -4.86 -7.52
C PHE A 228 -2.80 -3.66 -8.31
N ALA A 229 -2.44 -3.58 -9.59
CA ALA A 229 -2.76 -2.47 -10.47
C ALA A 229 -3.98 -2.79 -11.35
N PRO A 230 -4.87 -1.81 -11.64
CA PRO A 230 -5.94 -2.01 -12.60
C PRO A 230 -5.38 -2.24 -14.01
N MET A 231 -5.96 -3.17 -14.76
CA MET A 231 -5.63 -3.40 -16.17
C MET A 231 -6.70 -2.77 -17.08
N PRO A 232 -6.42 -1.63 -17.74
CA PRO A 232 -7.44 -0.93 -18.55
C PRO A 232 -7.96 -1.76 -19.72
N GLN A 233 -7.17 -2.72 -20.22
CA GLN A 233 -7.41 -3.43 -21.49
C GLN A 233 -8.17 -4.76 -21.34
N VAL A 234 -8.26 -5.33 -20.13
CA VAL A 234 -8.74 -6.73 -19.95
C VAL A 234 -10.18 -6.79 -19.44
N ALA A 235 -10.49 -6.09 -18.35
CA ALA A 235 -11.84 -5.85 -17.83
C ALA A 235 -11.75 -4.88 -16.65
N SER A 236 -12.76 -4.04 -16.44
CA SER A 236 -12.78 -3.02 -15.37
C SER A 236 -12.60 -3.54 -13.95
N ASN A 237 -12.82 -4.84 -13.72
CA ASN A 237 -12.73 -5.49 -12.41
C ASN A 237 -11.53 -6.45 -12.28
N THR A 238 -10.63 -6.50 -13.26
CA THR A 238 -9.41 -7.34 -13.19
C THR A 238 -8.22 -6.48 -12.80
N VAL A 239 -7.42 -7.01 -11.88
CA VAL A 239 -6.20 -6.37 -11.41
C VAL A 239 -5.00 -7.30 -11.60
N LEU A 240 -3.87 -6.69 -11.90
CA LEU A 240 -2.60 -7.33 -12.12
C LEU A 240 -1.73 -7.22 -10.87
N TYR A 241 -1.19 -8.33 -10.38
CA TYR A 241 -0.12 -8.28 -9.38
C TYR A 241 1.14 -7.69 -10.01
N VAL A 242 1.55 -6.49 -9.59
CA VAL A 242 2.71 -5.76 -10.17
C VAL A 242 4.00 -5.93 -9.36
N GLY A 243 3.95 -6.69 -8.26
CA GLY A 243 5.09 -7.00 -7.41
C GLY A 243 4.92 -6.53 -5.97
N ASP A 244 6.00 -6.67 -5.23
CA ASP A 244 6.14 -6.33 -3.83
C ASP A 244 6.92 -5.02 -3.68
N TYR A 245 6.34 -4.07 -2.94
CA TYR A 245 6.83 -2.70 -2.83
C TYR A 245 7.05 -2.29 -1.38
N ARG A 246 8.06 -1.47 -1.14
CA ARG A 246 8.25 -0.74 0.10
C ARG A 246 7.71 0.66 -0.06
N LEU A 247 6.96 1.14 0.92
CA LEU A 247 6.46 2.50 0.95
C LEU A 247 7.39 3.36 1.79
N ARG A 248 7.77 4.52 1.26
CA ARG A 248 8.55 5.53 1.99
C ARG A 248 7.91 6.89 1.83
N LEU A 249 7.91 7.69 2.89
CA LEU A 249 7.54 9.09 2.73
C LEU A 249 8.61 9.78 1.88
N GLY A 250 8.23 10.24 0.69
CA GLY A 250 9.11 11.05 -0.15
C GLY A 250 8.98 12.51 0.21
N ASP A 251 7.73 12.99 0.32
CA ASP A 251 7.45 14.38 0.65
C ASP A 251 6.01 14.56 1.16
N THR A 252 5.58 15.79 1.41
CA THR A 252 4.22 16.17 1.75
C THR A 252 3.69 17.21 0.77
N MET A 253 2.38 17.14 0.49
CA MET A 253 1.67 18.14 -0.30
C MET A 253 1.54 19.43 0.52
N SER A 254 1.91 20.57 -0.08
CA SER A 254 1.79 21.86 0.60
C SER A 254 0.33 22.33 0.69
N VAL A 255 0.07 23.32 1.53
CA VAL A 255 -1.27 23.92 1.68
C VAL A 255 -1.70 24.59 0.37
N GLU A 256 -0.78 25.29 -0.29
CA GLU A 256 -1.00 25.97 -1.57
C GLU A 256 -1.26 24.95 -2.68
N GLU A 257 -0.44 23.88 -2.72
CA GLU A 257 -0.61 22.78 -3.68
C GLU A 257 -1.98 22.12 -3.48
N TYR A 258 -2.39 21.85 -2.25
CA TYR A 258 -3.71 21.32 -1.93
C TYR A 258 -4.82 22.33 -2.29
N ALA A 259 -4.64 23.61 -2.00
CA ALA A 259 -5.59 24.67 -2.32
C ALA A 259 -5.82 24.82 -3.83
N SER A 260 -4.83 24.52 -4.66
CA SER A 260 -4.95 24.50 -6.13
C SER A 260 -5.78 23.33 -6.68
N GLN A 261 -6.02 22.28 -5.89
CA GLN A 261 -6.72 21.07 -6.34
C GLN A 261 -8.21 21.31 -6.57
N ARG A 262 -8.80 20.52 -7.48
CA ARG A 262 -10.23 20.54 -7.78
C ARG A 262 -11.08 20.19 -6.55
N THR A 263 -12.25 20.80 -6.45
CA THR A 263 -13.19 20.59 -5.34
C THR A 263 -13.60 19.13 -5.19
N GLU A 264 -13.79 18.42 -6.30
CA GLU A 264 -14.15 17.00 -6.34
C GLU A 264 -13.05 16.13 -5.74
N ALA A 265 -11.79 16.40 -6.09
CA ALA A 265 -10.63 15.69 -5.57
C ALA A 265 -10.48 15.87 -4.06
N LYS A 266 -10.56 17.12 -3.58
CA LYS A 266 -10.55 17.46 -2.15
C LYS A 266 -11.67 16.73 -1.39
N ARG A 267 -12.89 16.72 -1.95
CA ARG A 267 -14.04 16.01 -1.36
C ARG A 267 -13.81 14.50 -1.31
N LYS A 268 -13.21 13.91 -2.35
CA LYS A 268 -12.93 12.46 -2.38
C LYS A 268 -11.89 12.07 -1.34
N VAL A 269 -10.81 12.84 -1.20
CA VAL A 269 -9.78 12.62 -0.18
C VAL A 269 -10.38 12.60 1.22
N VAL A 270 -11.17 13.63 1.58
CA VAL A 270 -11.84 13.68 2.89
C VAL A 270 -12.78 12.47 3.10
N ARG A 271 -13.44 11.99 2.04
CA ARG A 271 -14.31 10.80 2.12
C ARG A 271 -13.53 9.50 2.31
N LEU A 272 -12.42 9.32 1.60
CA LEU A 272 -11.60 8.11 1.67
C LEU A 272 -10.80 8.04 2.96
N MET A 273 -10.32 9.18 3.45
CA MET A 273 -9.47 9.28 4.65
C MET A 273 -10.28 9.27 5.94
N PHE A 274 -11.60 9.48 5.88
CA PHE A 274 -12.49 9.30 7.02
C PHE A 274 -13.20 7.94 6.90
N PRO A 275 -12.56 6.82 7.32
CA PRO A 275 -13.18 5.52 7.23
C PRO A 275 -14.49 5.55 8.02
N THR A 276 -15.60 5.28 7.35
CA THR A 276 -16.95 5.14 7.93
C THR A 276 -17.06 3.98 8.94
N LYS A 277 -15.94 3.36 9.34
CA LYS A 277 -15.86 2.22 10.26
C LYS A 277 -16.18 2.55 11.71
N ILE A 278 -16.36 3.82 12.09
CA ILE A 278 -16.83 4.13 13.46
C ILE A 278 -18.27 3.63 13.67
N TYR A 279 -19.04 3.33 12.62
CA TYR A 279 -20.38 2.78 12.83
C TYR A 279 -20.68 1.60 11.90
N PRO A 280 -20.90 0.39 12.45
CA PRO A 280 -21.44 -0.69 11.63
C PRO A 280 -22.73 -0.17 11.00
N ALA A 281 -22.93 -0.52 9.73
CA ALA A 281 -24.22 -0.38 9.06
C ALA A 281 -25.23 -1.34 9.71
N GLN A 282 -25.49 -1.19 11.02
CA GLN A 282 -26.69 -1.70 11.62
C GLN A 282 -27.81 -0.90 10.99
N LYS A 283 -28.60 -1.62 10.17
CA LYS A 283 -29.94 -1.26 9.76
C LYS A 283 -30.83 -1.08 11.00
N THR A 284 -30.54 -0.08 11.84
CA THR A 284 -31.45 0.33 12.91
C THR A 284 -32.52 1.19 12.24
N LYS A 285 -33.66 0.54 12.02
CA LYS A 285 -34.90 1.17 11.57
C LYS A 285 -35.12 2.46 12.36
N GLY A 286 -35.51 3.50 11.63
CA GLY A 286 -35.46 4.92 11.97
C GLY A 286 -35.73 5.27 13.43
N LYS A 287 -34.82 6.07 14.01
CA LYS A 287 -35.09 7.25 14.86
C LYS A 287 -33.84 7.90 15.48
N LYS A 288 -32.66 7.25 15.44
CA LYS A 288 -31.37 7.84 15.92
C LYS A 288 -30.45 8.43 14.83
N ALA A 289 -30.84 8.36 13.56
CA ALA A 289 -29.96 8.70 12.44
C ALA A 289 -29.64 10.20 12.27
N ARG A 290 -30.47 11.12 12.78
CA ARG A 290 -30.31 12.56 12.49
C ARG A 290 -29.10 13.18 13.19
N GLY A 291 -28.96 13.00 14.51
CA GLY A 291 -27.79 13.52 15.26
C GLY A 291 -26.46 12.84 14.92
N GLN A 292 -26.50 11.60 14.43
CA GLN A 292 -25.31 10.84 14.04
C GLN A 292 -24.77 11.29 12.66
N VAL A 293 -25.66 11.64 11.73
CA VAL A 293 -25.28 12.23 10.43
C VAL A 293 -24.65 13.60 10.63
N ASP A 294 -25.17 14.41 11.56
CA ASP A 294 -24.64 15.74 11.85
C ASP A 294 -23.22 15.67 12.44
N THR A 295 -22.96 14.70 13.32
CA THR A 295 -21.63 14.47 13.92
C THR A 295 -20.59 14.08 12.86
N VAL A 296 -20.91 13.13 11.98
CA VAL A 296 -20.00 12.70 10.90
C VAL A 296 -19.74 13.83 9.91
N GLN A 297 -20.74 14.66 9.61
CA GLN A 297 -20.54 15.84 8.77
C GLN A 297 -19.64 16.89 9.43
N GLN A 298 -19.80 17.10 10.73
CA GLN A 298 -18.98 18.03 11.49
C GLN A 298 -17.52 17.56 11.58
N GLU A 299 -17.28 16.26 11.80
CA GLU A 299 -15.93 15.69 11.82
C GLU A 299 -15.25 15.76 10.44
N ARG A 300 -15.98 15.42 9.36
CA ARG A 300 -15.48 15.62 8.00
C ARG A 300 -15.15 17.07 7.70
N LYS A 301 -15.95 18.01 8.21
CA LYS A 301 -15.68 19.44 8.08
C LYS A 301 -14.41 19.81 8.84
N LYS A 302 -14.27 19.42 10.11
CA LYS A 302 -13.05 19.65 10.91
C LYS A 302 -11.81 19.12 10.21
N TYR A 303 -11.87 17.89 9.68
CA TYR A 303 -10.74 17.29 8.98
C TYR A 303 -10.40 18.03 7.68
N LYS A 304 -11.42 18.40 6.90
CA LYS A 304 -11.23 19.23 5.71
C LYS A 304 -10.58 20.57 6.07
N ASP A 305 -11.04 21.22 7.13
CA ASP A 305 -10.51 22.50 7.58
C ASP A 305 -9.06 22.34 8.06
N ALA A 306 -8.72 21.24 8.74
CA ALA A 306 -7.34 20.91 9.14
C ALA A 306 -6.38 20.72 7.95
N LEU A 307 -6.85 20.11 6.84
CA LEU A 307 -6.08 20.02 5.60
C LEU A 307 -5.88 21.40 4.94
N VAL A 308 -6.88 22.29 5.03
CA VAL A 308 -6.81 23.65 4.48
C VAL A 308 -5.88 24.54 5.31
N THR A 309 -5.82 24.35 6.63
CA THR A 309 -4.93 25.10 7.52
C THR A 309 -3.52 24.50 7.62
N GLY A 310 -3.29 23.32 7.03
CA GLY A 310 -2.02 22.61 7.10
C GLY A 310 -1.74 21.93 8.45
N GLN A 311 -2.73 21.88 9.34
CA GLN A 311 -2.66 21.07 10.56
C GLN A 311 -2.58 19.58 10.24
N GLU A 312 -3.27 19.16 9.18
CA GLU A 312 -3.17 17.83 8.60
C GLU A 312 -2.44 17.91 7.26
N LYS A 313 -1.57 16.92 6.98
CA LYS A 313 -0.74 16.90 5.76
C LYS A 313 -0.98 15.63 4.96
N ILE A 314 -1.09 15.79 3.64
CA ILE A 314 -1.16 14.66 2.71
C ILE A 314 0.28 14.25 2.38
N GLY A 315 0.68 13.07 2.84
CA GLY A 315 1.95 12.46 2.50
C GLY A 315 1.96 11.96 1.05
N ILE A 316 3.09 12.20 0.38
CA ILE A 316 3.44 11.65 -0.92
C ILE A 316 4.37 10.47 -0.66
N MET A 317 3.80 9.27 -0.69
CA MET A 317 4.50 8.03 -0.44
C MET A 317 5.11 7.51 -1.74
N VAL A 318 6.43 7.37 -1.76
CA VAL A 318 7.18 6.72 -2.84
C VAL A 318 7.04 5.21 -2.69
N MET A 319 6.65 4.56 -3.78
CA MET A 319 6.55 3.12 -3.90
C MET A 319 7.82 2.58 -4.56
N GLU A 320 8.72 2.04 -3.74
CA GLU A 320 9.97 1.43 -4.19
C GLU A 320 9.75 -0.05 -4.46
N PHE A 321 10.09 -0.51 -5.67
CA PHE A 321 10.01 -1.92 -6.00
C PHE A 321 11.05 -2.72 -5.23
N VAL A 322 10.62 -3.81 -4.60
CA VAL A 322 11.50 -4.72 -3.85
C VAL A 322 11.74 -6.00 -4.66
N SER A 323 10.68 -6.68 -5.06
CA SER A 323 10.75 -7.97 -5.73
C SER A 323 9.45 -8.34 -6.43
N TYR A 324 9.49 -9.40 -7.24
CA TYR A 324 8.30 -10.08 -7.74
C TYR A 324 8.27 -11.51 -7.20
N ASP A 325 7.30 -11.84 -6.35
CA ASP A 325 7.14 -13.21 -5.83
C ASP A 325 6.30 -14.04 -6.80
N ALA A 326 6.98 -14.86 -7.62
CA ALA A 326 6.33 -15.73 -8.60
C ALA A 326 5.48 -16.82 -7.95
N HIS A 327 5.91 -17.37 -6.81
CA HIS A 327 5.15 -18.40 -6.09
C HIS A 327 3.85 -17.84 -5.54
N PHE A 328 3.90 -16.62 -4.99
CA PHE A 328 2.69 -15.90 -4.59
C PHE A 328 1.77 -15.62 -5.78
N ALA A 329 2.33 -15.15 -6.90
CA ALA A 329 1.56 -14.87 -8.11
C ALA A 329 0.80 -16.13 -8.59
N GLU A 330 1.46 -17.28 -8.63
CA GLU A 330 0.84 -18.57 -9.00
C GLU A 330 -0.25 -19.00 -8.00
N ALA A 331 0.05 -18.91 -6.70
CA ALA A 331 -0.88 -19.29 -5.64
C ALA A 331 -2.14 -18.43 -5.67
N ILE A 332 -2.00 -17.11 -5.80
CA ILE A 332 -3.15 -16.20 -5.79
C ILE A 332 -4.00 -16.34 -7.04
N GLN A 333 -3.38 -16.60 -8.19
CA GLN A 333 -4.08 -16.92 -9.43
C GLN A 333 -4.92 -18.19 -9.27
N THR A 334 -4.31 -19.25 -8.75
CA THR A 334 -4.98 -20.54 -8.51
C THR A 334 -6.18 -20.40 -7.57
N LEU A 335 -6.02 -19.64 -6.48
CA LEU A 335 -7.11 -19.35 -5.54
C LEU A 335 -8.24 -18.55 -6.19
N SER A 336 -7.90 -17.52 -6.97
CA SER A 336 -8.86 -16.70 -7.71
C SER A 336 -9.66 -17.54 -8.72
N ASP A 337 -9.01 -18.44 -9.45
CA ASP A 337 -9.69 -19.28 -10.45
C ASP A 337 -10.52 -20.40 -9.81
N GLY A 338 -10.10 -20.92 -8.65
CA GLY A 338 -10.95 -21.76 -7.79
C GLY A 338 -12.23 -21.04 -7.37
N TRP A 339 -12.09 -19.79 -6.89
CA TRP A 339 -13.23 -18.96 -6.47
C TRP A 339 -14.21 -18.66 -7.61
N LYS A 340 -13.71 -18.30 -8.81
CA LYS A 340 -14.54 -18.09 -10.00
C LYS A 340 -15.36 -19.33 -10.37
N ARG A 341 -14.75 -20.52 -10.32
CA ARG A 341 -15.42 -21.80 -10.61
C ARG A 341 -16.54 -22.10 -9.63
N SER A 342 -16.32 -21.86 -8.34
CA SER A 342 -17.35 -22.04 -7.31
C SER A 342 -18.51 -21.06 -7.50
N HIS A 343 -18.25 -19.77 -7.70
CA HIS A 343 -19.31 -18.77 -7.88
C HIS A 343 -20.17 -19.00 -9.13
N ARG A 344 -19.58 -19.49 -10.24
CA ARG A 344 -20.36 -19.87 -11.42
C ARG A 344 -21.33 -21.01 -11.16
N LYS A 345 -20.98 -21.97 -10.28
CA LYS A 345 -21.86 -23.09 -9.93
C LYS A 345 -23.06 -22.63 -9.10
N TYR A 346 -22.86 -21.69 -8.18
CA TYR A 346 -23.96 -21.14 -7.35
C TYR A 346 -24.86 -20.17 -8.13
N GLY A 347 -24.30 -19.32 -8.99
CA GLY A 347 -25.09 -18.41 -9.82
C GLY A 347 -26.00 -19.12 -10.83
N ARG A 348 -25.63 -20.32 -11.29
CA ARG A 348 -26.46 -21.13 -12.19
C ARG A 348 -27.59 -21.88 -11.51
N ARG A 349 -27.44 -22.25 -10.22
CA ARG A 349 -28.51 -22.89 -9.45
C ARG A 349 -29.60 -21.92 -9.08
N SER A 350 -29.24 -20.69 -8.69
CA SER A 350 -30.23 -19.65 -8.38
C SER A 350 -31.09 -19.26 -9.59
N ALA A 351 -30.55 -19.33 -10.81
CA ALA A 351 -31.30 -19.06 -12.03
C ALA A 351 -32.19 -20.23 -12.50
N MET A 352 -31.90 -21.47 -12.10
CA MET A 352 -32.74 -22.63 -12.41
C MET A 352 -33.88 -22.80 -11.39
N GLU A 353 -33.70 -22.36 -10.15
CA GLU A 353 -34.77 -22.40 -9.13
C GLU A 353 -35.87 -21.36 -9.41
N ASP A 354 -35.55 -20.22 -10.05
CA ASP A 354 -36.55 -19.22 -10.48
C ASP A 354 -37.32 -19.63 -11.76
N GLU A 355 -36.85 -20.59 -12.55
CA GLU A 355 -37.56 -21.11 -13.74
C GLU A 355 -38.42 -22.35 -13.45
N SER A 356 -38.41 -22.87 -12.22
CA SER A 356 -39.15 -24.08 -11.83
C SER A 356 -40.55 -23.81 -11.26
N ASP A 357 -40.90 -22.54 -11.04
CA ASP A 357 -42.18 -22.09 -10.46
C ASP A 357 -43.07 -21.32 -11.49
N SER A 358 -42.90 -21.56 -12.80
CA SER A 358 -43.73 -20.98 -13.86
C SER A 358 -44.52 -22.00 -14.66
#